data_AF-A0A942E089-F1
#
_entry.id   AF-A0A942E089-F1
#
_cell.length_a   1.000
_cell.length_b   1.000
_cell.length_c   1.000
_cell.angle_alpha   90.00
_cell.angle_beta   90.00
_cell.angle_gamma   90.00
#
_symmetry.space_group_name_H-M   'P 1'
#
loop_
_entity.id
_entity.type
_entity.pdbx_description
1 polymer ?
#
loop_
_entity_poly.entity_id
_entity_poly.type
_entity_poly.pdbx_seq_one_letter_code
_entity_poly.pdbx_strand_id
1 'polypeptide(L)'
;MAKDYKACPELLDADLAKVMKKVSYAVERAKVLNSPHEGYAYIFASMEQLWKGVTDPAASSTKPLHDGLNLSGAAVRYVLDLTTLSHLPGEDDLQVALDAVEQEVRKATLKHKPMVSGFEAYGVIAEEVDELWELVRPDEGRTRMAQTEALQVAAMGVRYVLDVVGVD
;
A
#
# COMPACT_ATOMS: atom_id res chain seq x y z
N MET A 1 15.44 13.62 -5.59
CA MET A 1 16.07 12.74 -6.60
C MET A 1 15.71 11.34 -6.17
N ALA A 2 15.01 10.55 -7.00
CA ALA A 2 14.61 9.19 -6.64
C ALA A 2 15.86 8.38 -6.28
N LYS A 3 15.83 7.65 -5.16
CA LYS A 3 16.95 6.84 -4.70
C LYS A 3 17.03 5.57 -5.54
N ASP A 4 18.24 5.16 -5.94
CA ASP A 4 18.42 3.89 -6.66
C ASP A 4 18.51 2.72 -5.68
N TYR A 5 17.34 2.25 -5.26
CA TYR A 5 17.22 1.12 -4.32
C TYR A 5 17.71 -0.21 -4.91
N LYS A 6 17.84 -0.35 -6.24
CA LYS A 6 18.44 -1.55 -6.85
C LYS A 6 19.95 -1.57 -6.67
N ALA A 7 20.58 -0.39 -6.77
CA ALA A 7 22.02 -0.24 -6.59
C ALA A 7 22.44 -0.22 -5.10
N CYS A 8 21.54 0.16 -4.19
CA CYS A 8 21.82 0.23 -2.74
C CYS A 8 20.69 -0.40 -1.89
N PRO A 9 20.64 -1.75 -1.79
CA PRO A 9 19.62 -2.46 -1.01
C PRO A 9 19.58 -2.08 0.48
N GLU A 10 20.71 -1.74 1.08
CA GLU A 10 20.80 -1.37 2.50
C GLU A 10 20.06 -0.06 2.79
N LEU A 11 20.02 0.82 1.78
CA LEU A 11 19.31 2.08 1.85
C LEU A 11 17.79 1.87 1.69
N LEU A 12 17.37 0.85 0.93
CA LEU A 12 15.98 0.39 0.92
C LEU A 12 15.57 -0.14 2.29
N ASP A 13 16.39 -0.98 2.93
CA ASP A 13 16.07 -1.57 4.22
C ASP A 13 15.80 -0.49 5.29
N ALA A 14 16.66 0.52 5.37
CA ALA A 14 16.53 1.59 6.36
C ALA A 14 15.28 2.45 6.13
N ASP A 15 15.00 2.83 4.88
CA ASP A 15 13.82 3.63 4.55
C ASP A 15 12.52 2.82 4.68
N LEU A 16 12.54 1.57 4.22
CA LEU A 16 11.38 0.68 4.29
C LEU A 16 11.00 0.42 5.75
N ALA A 17 11.95 0.17 6.64
CA ALA A 17 11.67 0.01 8.06
C ALA A 17 10.94 1.24 8.67
N LYS A 18 11.35 2.46 8.28
CA LYS A 18 10.67 3.69 8.71
C LYS A 18 9.25 3.79 8.14
N VAL A 19 9.05 3.47 6.86
CA VAL A 19 7.73 3.51 6.21
C VAL A 19 6.81 2.46 6.81
N MET A 20 7.26 1.21 6.96
CA MET A 20 6.46 0.11 7.50
C MET A 20 6.01 0.39 8.93
N LYS A 21 6.84 1.04 9.75
CA LYS A 21 6.43 1.53 11.06
C LYS A 21 5.27 2.55 10.97
N LYS A 22 5.32 3.48 10.02
CA LYS A 22 4.25 4.46 9.79
C LYS A 22 2.98 3.81 9.21
N VAL A 23 3.11 2.81 8.34
CA VAL A 23 1.99 2.00 7.83
C VAL A 23 1.32 1.24 8.97
N SER A 24 2.08 0.58 9.84
CA SER A 24 1.55 -0.11 11.02
C SER A 24 0.67 0.83 11.88
N TYR A 25 1.15 2.04 12.18
CA TYR A 25 0.34 3.06 12.88
C TYR A 25 -0.93 3.47 12.13
N ALA A 26 -0.91 3.52 10.79
CA ALA A 26 -2.09 3.81 9.99
C ALA A 26 -3.11 2.66 10.08
N VAL A 27 -2.65 1.40 10.07
CA VAL A 27 -3.49 0.20 10.20
C VAL A 27 -4.17 0.14 11.57
N GLU A 28 -3.42 0.38 12.65
CA GLU A 28 -3.96 0.37 14.02
C GLU A 28 -5.09 1.39 14.24
N ARG A 29 -5.06 2.49 13.48
CA ARG A 29 -6.08 3.54 13.51
C ARG A 29 -7.20 3.34 12.51
N ALA A 30 -7.04 2.40 11.59
CA ALA A 30 -8.04 2.10 10.59
C ALA A 30 -9.24 1.40 11.22
N LYS A 31 -10.40 1.62 10.62
CA LYS A 31 -11.64 0.94 10.99
C LYS A 31 -11.55 -0.55 10.65
N VAL A 32 -12.13 -1.39 11.51
CA VAL A 32 -12.38 -2.82 11.23
C VAL A 32 -13.39 -2.96 10.07
N LEU A 33 -13.04 -3.74 9.06
CA LEU A 33 -13.83 -3.96 7.85
C LEU A 33 -14.69 -5.23 8.01
N ASN A 34 -15.92 -5.18 7.47
CA ASN A 34 -16.89 -6.25 7.61
C ASN A 34 -17.17 -6.97 6.27
N SER A 35 -16.77 -6.38 5.15
CA SER A 35 -16.96 -6.98 3.83
C SER A 35 -15.91 -6.52 2.81
N PRO A 36 -15.63 -7.32 1.77
CA PRO A 36 -14.83 -6.93 0.61
C PRO A 36 -15.24 -5.59 -0.02
N HIS A 37 -16.54 -5.36 -0.21
CA HIS A 37 -17.05 -4.11 -0.76
C HIS A 37 -16.73 -2.90 0.13
N GLU A 38 -16.86 -3.06 1.45
CA GLU A 38 -16.47 -2.02 2.40
C GLU A 38 -14.95 -1.77 2.38
N GLY A 39 -14.15 -2.84 2.35
CA GLY A 39 -12.69 -2.72 2.27
C GLY A 39 -12.24 -2.03 0.98
N TYR A 40 -12.80 -2.42 -0.16
CA TYR A 40 -12.54 -1.78 -1.44
C TYR A 40 -12.93 -0.29 -1.41
N ALA A 41 -14.12 0.04 -0.91
CA ALA A 41 -14.56 1.42 -0.80
C ALA A 41 -13.61 2.27 0.08
N TYR A 42 -13.05 1.66 1.13
CA TYR A 42 -12.08 2.32 2.01
C TYR A 42 -10.72 2.56 1.33
N ILE A 43 -10.22 1.57 0.58
CA ILE A 43 -9.03 1.73 -0.27
C ILE A 43 -9.26 2.81 -1.32
N PHE A 44 -10.38 2.73 -2.06
CA PHE A 44 -10.72 3.66 -3.12
C PHE A 44 -10.84 5.10 -2.61
N ALA A 45 -11.51 5.32 -1.48
CA ALA A 45 -11.58 6.62 -0.84
C ALA A 45 -10.19 7.17 -0.46
N SER A 46 -9.28 6.31 -0.01
CA SER A 46 -7.89 6.71 0.29
C SER A 46 -7.11 7.08 -0.98
N MET A 47 -7.32 6.33 -2.07
CA MET A 47 -6.77 6.63 -3.39
C MET A 47 -7.29 7.97 -3.94
N GLU A 48 -8.57 8.29 -3.75
CA GLU A 48 -9.12 9.61 -4.13
C GLU A 48 -8.48 10.76 -3.34
N GLN A 49 -8.16 10.54 -2.05
CA GLN A 49 -7.45 11.55 -1.26
C GLN A 49 -6.02 11.75 -1.76
N LEU A 50 -5.33 10.67 -2.10
CA LEU A 50 -4.01 10.72 -2.74
C LEU A 50 -4.09 11.51 -4.05
N TRP A 51 -5.07 11.23 -4.91
CA TRP A 51 -5.24 11.96 -6.17
C TRP A 51 -5.45 13.46 -5.98
N LYS A 52 -6.27 13.84 -4.99
CA LYS A 52 -6.43 15.25 -4.61
C LYS A 52 -5.11 15.86 -4.18
N GLY A 53 -4.28 15.13 -3.41
CA GLY A 53 -2.95 15.59 -3.02
C GLY A 53 -1.97 15.72 -4.20
N VAL A 54 -2.05 14.81 -5.18
CA VAL A 54 -1.20 14.82 -6.38
C VAL A 54 -1.57 15.97 -7.33
N THR A 55 -2.85 16.32 -7.42
CA THR A 55 -3.36 17.30 -8.38
C THR A 55 -3.51 18.71 -7.83
N ASP A 56 -3.52 18.88 -6.52
CA ASP A 56 -3.67 20.18 -5.88
C ASP A 56 -2.30 20.87 -5.68
N PRO A 57 -2.00 21.95 -6.42
CA PRO A 57 -0.74 22.69 -6.25
C PRO A 57 -0.66 23.42 -4.91
N ALA A 58 -1.77 23.58 -4.19
CA ALA A 58 -1.84 24.19 -2.85
C ALA A 58 -1.77 23.16 -1.72
N ALA A 59 -1.65 21.86 -2.02
CA ALA A 59 -1.55 20.83 -0.99
C ALA A 59 -0.32 21.07 -0.08
N SER A 60 -0.51 20.85 1.22
CA SER A 60 0.60 20.83 2.18
C SER A 60 1.67 19.83 1.76
N SER A 61 2.95 20.16 1.99
CA SER A 61 4.10 19.27 1.71
C SER A 61 4.01 17.92 2.41
N THR A 62 3.30 17.83 3.54
CA THR A 62 3.11 16.59 4.31
C THR A 62 1.92 15.76 3.86
N LYS A 63 0.98 16.34 3.09
CA LYS A 63 -0.24 15.66 2.66
C LYS A 63 0.06 14.44 1.76
N PRO A 64 0.95 14.53 0.75
CA PRO A 64 1.35 13.38 -0.06
C PRO A 64 1.84 12.19 0.76
N LEU A 65 2.69 12.42 1.77
CA LEU A 65 3.19 11.36 2.65
C LEU A 65 2.05 10.68 3.41
N HIS A 66 1.19 11.48 4.04
CA HIS A 66 0.07 10.96 4.81
C HIS A 66 -0.93 10.16 3.96
N ASP A 67 -1.23 10.64 2.75
CA ASP A 67 -2.17 9.96 1.86
C ASP A 67 -1.61 8.62 1.36
N GLY A 68 -0.32 8.56 1.01
CA GLY A 68 0.35 7.31 0.65
C GLY A 68 0.33 6.27 1.77
N LEU A 69 0.65 6.70 3.00
CA LEU A 69 0.62 5.84 4.18
C LEU A 69 -0.78 5.32 4.51
N ASN A 70 -1.80 6.17 4.40
CA ASN A 70 -3.19 5.77 4.65
C ASN A 70 -3.71 4.80 3.61
N LEU A 71 -3.35 4.99 2.34
CA LEU A 71 -3.72 4.05 1.28
C LEU A 71 -3.11 2.67 1.55
N SER A 72 -1.81 2.61 1.88
CA SER A 72 -1.17 1.36 2.27
C SER A 72 -1.81 0.74 3.52
N GLY A 73 -2.12 1.55 4.52
CA GLY A 73 -2.81 1.09 5.73
C GLY A 73 -4.20 0.54 5.46
N ALA A 74 -4.99 1.18 4.58
CA ALA A 74 -6.30 0.70 4.17
C ALA A 74 -6.22 -0.67 3.46
N ALA A 75 -5.22 -0.84 2.60
CA ALA A 75 -4.99 -2.09 1.89
C ALA A 75 -4.48 -3.23 2.81
N VAL A 76 -3.58 -2.93 3.75
CA VAL A 76 -3.21 -3.90 4.80
C VAL A 76 -4.41 -4.28 5.66
N ARG A 77 -5.27 -3.31 6.00
CA ARG A 77 -6.49 -3.58 6.76
C ARG A 77 -7.44 -4.52 6.01
N TYR A 78 -7.58 -4.35 4.69
CA TYR A 78 -8.30 -5.27 3.83
C TYR A 78 -7.76 -6.71 3.98
N VAL A 79 -6.44 -6.87 3.88
CA VAL A 79 -5.78 -8.18 4.00
C VAL A 79 -6.08 -8.81 5.36
N LEU A 80 -5.92 -8.07 6.45
CA LEU A 80 -6.13 -8.56 7.81
C LEU A 80 -7.57 -8.99 8.09
N ASP A 81 -8.54 -8.16 7.69
CA ASP A 81 -9.92 -8.38 8.09
C ASP A 81 -10.69 -9.32 7.17
N LEU A 82 -10.29 -9.40 5.90
CA LEU A 82 -11.14 -9.96 4.84
C LEU A 82 -10.51 -11.15 4.12
N THR A 83 -9.25 -11.46 4.40
CA THR A 83 -8.52 -12.56 3.74
C THR A 83 -7.91 -13.50 4.77
N THR A 84 -7.48 -14.69 4.33
CA THR A 84 -6.80 -15.64 5.19
C THR A 84 -5.30 -15.50 5.03
N LEU A 85 -4.61 -15.08 6.10
CA LEU A 85 -3.15 -15.11 6.16
C LEU A 85 -2.67 -16.50 6.56
N SER A 86 -1.65 -17.00 5.87
CA SER A 86 -0.92 -18.19 6.30
C SER A 86 0.06 -17.79 7.40
N HIS A 87 -0.21 -18.17 8.65
CA HIS A 87 0.65 -17.88 9.80
C HIS A 87 0.80 -19.12 10.70
N LEU A 88 1.88 -19.17 11.47
CA LEU A 88 2.10 -20.18 12.51
C LEU A 88 1.31 -19.84 13.79
N PRO A 89 0.92 -20.83 14.60
CA PRO A 89 0.23 -20.57 15.86
C PRO A 89 1.01 -19.60 16.77
N GLY A 90 0.37 -18.49 17.14
CA GLY A 90 0.94 -17.47 18.04
C GLY A 90 1.69 -16.34 17.32
N GLU A 91 1.75 -16.34 15.99
CA GLU A 91 2.21 -15.17 15.23
C GLU A 91 1.18 -14.03 15.31
N ASP A 92 1.68 -12.79 15.25
CA ASP A 92 0.85 -11.60 15.16
C ASP A 92 0.43 -11.38 13.69
N ASP A 93 -0.87 -11.51 13.41
CA ASP A 93 -1.43 -11.34 12.06
C ASP A 93 -1.02 -10.00 11.42
N LEU A 94 -0.92 -8.94 12.22
CA LEU A 94 -0.47 -7.63 11.72
C LEU A 94 0.97 -7.72 11.22
N GLN A 95 1.86 -8.32 11.99
CA GLN A 95 3.26 -8.47 11.59
C GLN A 95 3.37 -9.34 10.32
N VAL A 96 2.60 -10.44 10.23
CA VAL A 96 2.57 -11.30 9.04
C VAL A 96 2.12 -10.52 7.80
N ALA A 97 1.08 -9.70 7.91
CA ALA A 97 0.62 -8.86 6.80
C ALA A 97 1.65 -7.81 6.39
N LEU A 98 2.31 -7.16 7.37
CA LEU A 98 3.36 -6.17 7.10
C LEU A 98 4.58 -6.82 6.41
N ASP A 99 4.98 -8.02 6.84
CA ASP A 99 6.06 -8.77 6.21
C ASP A 99 5.72 -9.14 4.76
N ALA A 100 4.46 -9.51 4.48
CA ALA A 100 3.99 -9.79 3.13
C ALA A 100 4.03 -8.53 2.23
N VAL A 101 3.66 -7.36 2.77
CA VAL A 101 3.78 -6.09 2.05
C VAL A 101 5.25 -5.74 1.79
N GLU A 102 6.12 -5.91 2.77
CA GLU A 102 7.56 -5.68 2.60
C GLU A 102 8.14 -6.57 1.49
N GLN A 103 7.77 -7.85 1.45
CA GLN A 103 8.19 -8.76 0.38
C GLN A 103 7.71 -8.30 -1.00
N GLU A 104 6.46 -7.84 -1.10
CA GLU A 104 5.92 -7.34 -2.37
C GLU A 104 6.58 -6.02 -2.80
N VAL A 105 6.88 -5.11 -1.86
CA VAL A 105 7.66 -3.89 -2.14
C VAL A 105 9.04 -4.24 -2.70
N ARG A 106 9.74 -5.20 -2.10
CA ARG A 106 11.05 -5.66 -2.57
C ARG A 106 10.96 -6.28 -3.97
N LYS A 107 9.98 -7.16 -4.20
CA LYS A 107 9.73 -7.78 -5.51
C LYS A 107 9.45 -6.72 -6.58
N ALA A 108 8.56 -5.78 -6.30
CA ALA A 108 8.24 -4.69 -7.23
C ALA A 108 9.43 -3.77 -7.49
N THR A 109 10.20 -3.46 -6.44
CA THR A 109 11.43 -2.66 -6.56
C THR A 109 12.44 -3.34 -7.48
N LEU A 110 12.61 -4.67 -7.40
CA LEU A 110 13.49 -5.43 -8.30
C LEU A 110 12.97 -5.48 -9.74
N LYS A 111 11.66 -5.67 -9.92
CA LYS A 111 11.03 -5.87 -11.23
C LYS A 111 10.86 -4.57 -12.02
N HIS A 112 10.53 -3.46 -11.36
CA HIS A 112 10.15 -2.21 -12.01
C HIS A 112 11.19 -1.10 -11.79
N LYS A 113 11.06 0.02 -12.52
CA LYS A 113 11.84 1.23 -12.26
C LYS A 113 11.17 2.04 -11.14
N PRO A 114 11.91 2.91 -10.42
CA PRO A 114 11.32 3.87 -9.50
C PRO A 114 10.26 4.73 -10.19
N MET A 115 9.16 5.03 -9.50
CA MET A 115 8.16 5.98 -9.99
C MET A 115 8.78 7.39 -9.96
N VAL A 116 8.58 8.20 -11.01
CA VAL A 116 9.21 9.52 -11.14
C VAL A 116 8.27 10.67 -10.77
N SER A 117 6.96 10.43 -10.66
CA SER A 117 5.97 11.47 -10.34
C SER A 117 4.75 10.92 -9.62
N GLY A 118 4.01 11.81 -8.94
CA GLY A 118 2.74 11.46 -8.32
C GLY A 118 1.66 11.01 -9.31
N PHE A 119 1.67 11.56 -10.54
CA PHE A 119 0.75 11.13 -11.61
C PHE A 119 1.04 9.70 -12.07
N GLU A 120 2.32 9.37 -12.29
CA GLU A 120 2.72 8.00 -12.63
C GLU A 120 2.39 7.04 -11.50
N ALA A 121 2.73 7.39 -10.26
CA ALA A 121 2.44 6.56 -9.10
C ALA A 121 0.93 6.31 -8.94
N TYR A 122 0.11 7.34 -9.11
CA TYR A 122 -1.35 7.21 -9.10
C TYR A 122 -1.83 6.24 -10.18
N GLY A 123 -1.32 6.34 -11.41
CA GLY A 123 -1.67 5.43 -12.50
C GLY A 123 -1.34 3.97 -12.18
N VAL A 124 -0.16 3.71 -11.63
CA VAL A 124 0.23 2.35 -11.22
C VAL A 124 -0.65 1.84 -10.08
N ILE A 125 -0.93 2.66 -9.07
CA ILE A 125 -1.80 2.25 -7.96
C ILE A 125 -3.25 2.01 -8.45
N ALA A 126 -3.73 2.83 -9.38
CA ALA A 126 -5.07 2.69 -9.95
C ALA A 126 -5.25 1.34 -10.66
N GLU A 127 -4.23 0.87 -11.39
CA GLU A 127 -4.23 -0.44 -12.03
C GLU A 127 -4.43 -1.57 -11.01
N GLU A 128 -3.65 -1.58 -9.92
CA GLU A 128 -3.78 -2.58 -8.85
C GLU A 128 -5.16 -2.51 -8.13
N VAL A 129 -5.70 -1.31 -7.95
CA VAL A 129 -7.03 -1.11 -7.34
C VAL A 129 -8.14 -1.61 -8.27
N ASP A 130 -8.03 -1.39 -9.58
CA ASP A 130 -8.97 -1.91 -10.56
C ASP A 130 -8.91 -3.44 -10.65
N GLU A 131 -7.72 -4.05 -10.58
CA GLU A 131 -7.56 -5.50 -10.50
C GLU A 131 -8.21 -6.09 -9.24
N LEU A 132 -8.04 -5.44 -8.08
CA LEU A 132 -8.76 -5.81 -6.86
C LEU A 132 -10.28 -5.68 -7.04
N TRP A 133 -10.76 -4.62 -7.71
CA TRP A 133 -12.18 -4.42 -7.95
C TRP A 133 -12.82 -5.53 -8.76
N GLU A 134 -12.13 -6.02 -9.79
CA GLU A 134 -12.61 -7.12 -10.64
C GLU A 134 -12.87 -8.41 -9.85
N LEU A 135 -12.19 -8.59 -8.70
CA LEU A 135 -12.41 -9.70 -7.77
C LEU A 135 -13.46 -9.37 -6.70
N VAL A 136 -13.54 -8.12 -6.25
CA VAL A 136 -14.53 -7.71 -5.24
C VAL A 136 -15.95 -7.69 -5.81
N ARG A 137 -16.13 -7.14 -7.02
CA ARG A 137 -17.44 -6.97 -7.68
C ARG A 137 -18.25 -8.27 -7.84
N PRO A 138 -17.66 -9.43 -8.19
CA PRO A 138 -18.38 -10.71 -8.24
C PRO A 138 -18.43 -11.46 -6.89
N ASP A 139 -18.17 -10.79 -5.76
CA ASP A 139 -18.08 -11.38 -4.41
C ASP A 139 -16.90 -12.35 -4.19
N GLU A 140 -15.84 -12.28 -5.00
CA GLU A 140 -14.61 -13.07 -4.88
C GLU A 140 -13.52 -12.36 -4.04
N GLY A 141 -13.87 -11.27 -3.36
CA GLY A 141 -12.92 -10.42 -2.64
C GLY A 141 -12.28 -11.04 -1.38
N ARG A 142 -12.61 -12.28 -1.01
CA ARG A 142 -11.95 -13.02 0.09
C ARG A 142 -10.96 -14.08 -0.40
N THR A 143 -10.79 -14.19 -1.71
CA THR A 143 -9.90 -15.18 -2.31
C THR A 143 -8.43 -14.80 -2.11
N ARG A 144 -7.54 -15.77 -2.33
CA ARG A 144 -6.09 -15.53 -2.36
C ARG A 144 -5.68 -14.56 -3.47
N MET A 145 -6.44 -14.51 -4.57
CA MET A 145 -6.22 -13.53 -5.63
C MET A 145 -6.51 -12.12 -5.11
N ALA A 146 -7.65 -11.91 -4.44
CA ALA A 146 -7.98 -10.60 -3.88
C ALA A 146 -7.00 -10.16 -2.79
N GLN A 147 -6.50 -11.10 -1.98
CA GLN A 147 -5.39 -10.85 -1.06
C GLN A 147 -4.13 -10.36 -1.79
N THR A 148 -3.80 -10.99 -2.92
CA THR A 148 -2.61 -10.66 -3.72
C THR A 148 -2.73 -9.24 -4.27
N GLU A 149 -3.86 -8.89 -4.87
CA GLU A 149 -4.06 -7.52 -5.38
C GLU A 149 -4.09 -6.48 -4.25
N ALA A 150 -4.71 -6.79 -3.10
CA ALA A 150 -4.67 -5.89 -1.95
C ALA A 150 -3.23 -5.69 -1.41
N LEU A 151 -2.39 -6.73 -1.40
CA LEU A 151 -0.96 -6.60 -1.05
C LEU A 151 -0.20 -5.74 -2.07
N GLN A 152 -0.51 -5.87 -3.37
CA GLN A 152 0.08 -5.04 -4.42
C GLN A 152 -0.34 -3.58 -4.27
N VAL A 153 -1.62 -3.28 -4.01
CA VAL A 153 -2.09 -1.93 -3.67
C VAL A 153 -1.31 -1.36 -2.49
N ALA A 154 -1.17 -2.14 -1.40
CA ALA A 154 -0.42 -1.71 -0.23
C ALA A 154 1.05 -1.41 -0.56
N ALA A 155 1.70 -2.30 -1.32
CA ALA A 155 3.07 -2.15 -1.76
C ALA A 155 3.27 -0.95 -2.68
N MET A 156 2.33 -0.66 -3.59
CA MET A 156 2.43 0.51 -4.49
C MET A 156 2.25 1.82 -3.73
N GLY A 157 1.40 1.86 -2.69
CA GLY A 157 1.33 3.00 -1.77
C GLY A 157 2.65 3.24 -1.01
N VAL A 158 3.32 2.17 -0.57
CA VAL A 158 4.65 2.27 0.06
C VAL A 158 5.68 2.76 -0.96
N ARG A 159 5.67 2.23 -2.18
CA ARG A 159 6.57 2.68 -3.25
C ARG A 159 6.34 4.13 -3.65
N TYR A 160 5.10 4.62 -3.64
CA TYR A 160 4.84 6.04 -3.83
C TYR A 160 5.54 6.89 -2.77
N VAL A 161 5.47 6.49 -1.50
CA VAL A 161 6.19 7.18 -0.42
C VAL A 161 7.71 7.13 -0.62
N LEU A 162 8.26 5.97 -0.99
CA LEU A 162 9.71 5.80 -1.18
C LEU A 162 10.24 6.55 -2.42
N ASP A 163 9.58 6.40 -3.56
CA ASP A 163 10.09 6.84 -4.86
C ASP A 163 9.78 8.32 -5.13
N VAL A 164 8.60 8.81 -4.68
CA VAL A 164 8.07 10.12 -5.06
C VAL A 164 8.14 11.14 -3.92
N VAL A 165 7.80 10.73 -2.69
CA VAL A 165 7.62 11.67 -1.57
C VAL A 165 8.86 11.82 -0.70
N GLY A 166 9.48 10.69 -0.33
CA GLY A 166 10.51 10.61 0.71
C GLY A 166 9.92 10.25 2.09
N VAL A 167 10.80 9.81 2.99
CA VAL A 167 10.43 9.18 4.28
C VAL A 167 10.79 10.03 5.50
N ASP A 168 11.57 11.09 5.30
CA ASP A 168 12.14 11.93 6.36
C ASP A 168 11.14 12.93 6.97
#